data_AF-A0A1G9JA66-F1
#
_entry.id   AF-A0A1G9JA66-F1
#
_cell.length_a   1.000
_cell.length_b   1.000
_cell.length_c   1.000
_cell.angle_alpha   90.00
_cell.angle_beta   90.00
_cell.angle_gamma   90.00
#
_symmetry.space_group_name_H-M   'P 1'
#
loop_
_entity.id
_entity.type
_entity.pdbx_description
1 polymer ?
#
loop_
_entity_poly.entity_id
_entity_poly.type
_entity_poly.pdbx_seq_one_letter_code
_entity_poly.pdbx_strand_id
1 'polypeptide(L)'
;MKHNFKDLIEWSQRKSDDALAPLKIVVDNTLNTQHRQIKEEWYRELIQQAHIHGGNGYGRNNTIFTLSLANYQSDVSLDSCLDKMDQFNSMLEVPLKNSEVEKTVNSAYSGKYKGASQEHIKQLMETWCDHQYKTNGLANWYKHKKARKDRKNLHAYERENDIIRYIDTNVHNGVVEKSLRSLADEFNISITALKNVLKQSNKIKVKIVGKGRYSKTQIYTLQTLVKHVQNLKEMSILLIKEINKIFDLVPDEYRKIFKNIIESNDKSMEINKNKQVRLLI
;
A
#
# COMPACT_ATOMS: atom_id res chain seq x y z
N MET A 1 8.95 39.08 12.13
CA MET A 1 9.50 38.59 10.84
C MET A 1 8.31 38.28 9.94
N LYS A 2 8.20 38.90 8.76
CA LYS A 2 7.16 38.56 7.78
C LYS A 2 7.77 37.57 6.80
N HIS A 3 7.35 36.31 6.85
CA HIS A 3 7.78 35.31 5.89
C HIS A 3 7.02 35.51 4.58
N ASN A 4 7.75 35.57 3.46
CA ASN A 4 7.15 35.68 2.14
C ASN A 4 6.48 34.35 1.79
N PHE A 5 5.33 34.38 1.13
CA PHE A 5 4.61 33.19 0.69
C PHE A 5 5.47 32.29 -0.20
N LYS A 6 6.36 32.89 -0.99
CA LYS A 6 7.32 32.16 -1.80
C LYS A 6 8.31 31.35 -0.95
N ASP A 7 8.78 31.91 0.16
CA ASP A 7 9.71 31.24 1.08
C ASP A 7 9.05 30.03 1.75
N LEU A 8 7.74 30.15 2.07
CA LEU A 8 6.94 29.06 2.64
C LEU A 8 6.71 27.93 1.63
N ILE A 9 6.49 28.25 0.36
CA ILE A 9 6.35 27.25 -0.71
C ILE A 9 7.68 26.52 -0.95
N GLU A 10 8.79 27.25 -1.06
CA GLU A 10 10.12 26.63 -1.24
C GLU A 10 10.55 25.80 -0.03
N TRP A 11 10.17 26.20 1.18
CA TRP A 11 10.38 25.39 2.39
C TRP A 11 9.53 24.11 2.35
N SER A 12 8.25 24.22 1.96
CA SER A 12 7.35 23.06 1.82
C SER A 12 7.84 22.08 0.77
N GLN A 13 8.32 22.56 -0.39
CA GLN A 13 8.83 21.72 -1.47
C GLN A 13 10.10 20.99 -1.04
N ARG A 14 11.06 21.69 -0.41
CA ARG A 14 12.25 21.06 0.18
C ARG A 14 11.90 19.99 1.21
N LYS A 15 10.87 20.21 2.04
CA LYS A 15 10.44 19.23 3.03
C LYS A 15 9.71 18.02 2.43
N SER A 16 9.01 18.20 1.31
CA SER A 16 8.42 17.10 0.54
C SER A 16 9.47 16.26 -0.19
N ASP A 17 10.53 16.88 -0.72
CA ASP A 17 11.64 16.17 -1.35
C ASP A 17 12.45 15.36 -0.32
N ASP A 18 12.66 15.90 0.88
CA ASP A 18 13.20 15.15 2.03
C ASP A 18 12.30 13.96 2.44
N ALA A 19 10.97 14.08 2.29
CA ALA A 19 10.00 13.04 2.62
C ALA A 19 9.82 11.97 1.53
N LEU A 20 10.37 12.20 0.33
CA LEU A 20 10.48 11.23 -0.77
C LEU A 20 11.74 10.37 -0.68
N ALA A 21 12.70 10.71 0.19
CA ALA A 21 13.58 9.68 0.73
C ALA A 21 12.66 8.62 1.34
N PRO A 22 12.83 7.31 1.03
CA PRO A 22 11.96 6.30 1.59
C PRO A 22 11.95 6.55 3.09
N LEU A 23 10.77 6.79 3.66
CA LEU A 23 10.52 6.68 5.08
C LEU A 23 10.86 5.23 5.45
N LYS A 24 12.16 4.93 5.50
CA LYS A 24 12.70 3.89 6.32
C LYS A 24 12.25 4.33 7.69
N ILE A 25 11.23 3.64 8.17
CA ILE A 25 11.18 3.34 9.59
C ILE A 25 12.54 2.69 9.85
N VAL A 26 13.54 3.52 10.16
CA VAL A 26 14.69 3.06 10.90
C VAL A 26 14.04 2.74 12.22
N VAL A 27 13.65 1.48 12.38
CA VAL A 27 13.57 0.89 13.72
C VAL A 27 15.02 0.94 14.17
N ASP A 28 15.44 2.10 14.66
CA ASP A 28 16.71 2.28 15.32
C ASP A 28 16.58 1.47 16.61
N ASN A 29 16.84 0.17 16.50
CA ASN A 29 17.14 -0.67 17.67
C ASN A 29 18.34 -0.11 18.44
N THR A 30 19.06 0.86 17.88
CA THR A 30 20.11 1.66 18.51
C THR A 30 19.59 2.67 19.53
N LEU A 31 18.33 3.11 19.49
CA LEU A 31 17.75 3.92 20.58
C LEU A 31 17.57 3.10 21.88
N ASN A 32 17.64 1.77 21.80
CA ASN A 32 17.66 0.89 22.96
C ASN A 32 19.02 0.89 23.70
N THR A 33 20.06 1.54 23.15
CA THR A 33 21.41 1.56 23.77
C THR A 33 21.51 2.46 25.00
N GLN A 34 20.56 3.37 25.21
CA GLN A 34 20.57 4.28 26.37
C GLN A 34 19.64 3.82 27.50
N HIS A 35 18.66 2.95 27.23
CA HIS A 35 17.71 2.49 28.23
C HIS A 35 18.28 1.29 29.01
N ARG A 36 19.17 1.59 29.95
CA ARG A 36 19.70 0.58 30.88
C ARG A 36 18.61 0.20 31.87
N GLN A 37 18.12 -1.05 31.81
CA GLN A 37 17.10 -1.55 32.74
C GLN A 37 17.50 -1.40 34.21
N ILE A 38 18.80 -1.44 34.53
CA ILE A 38 19.31 -1.21 35.89
C ILE A 38 19.03 0.21 36.43
N LYS A 39 18.72 1.18 35.56
CA LYS A 39 18.40 2.55 35.95
C LYS A 39 16.91 2.77 36.17
N GLU A 40 16.06 1.82 35.78
CA GLU A 40 14.62 1.90 35.95
C GLU A 40 14.23 1.76 37.43
N GLU A 41 13.10 2.35 37.82
CA GLU A 41 12.63 2.40 39.21
C GLU A 41 12.36 0.98 39.75
N TRP A 42 11.73 0.12 38.95
CA TRP A 42 11.44 -1.26 39.36
C TRP A 42 12.69 -2.05 39.76
N TYR A 43 13.83 -1.82 39.10
CA TYR A 43 15.06 -2.53 39.41
C TYR A 43 15.58 -2.14 40.80
N ARG A 44 15.51 -0.84 41.12
CA ARG A 44 15.95 -0.31 42.43
C ARG A 44 15.02 -0.74 43.56
N GLU A 45 13.71 -0.75 43.30
CA GLU A 45 12.73 -1.17 44.30
C GLU A 45 12.86 -2.67 44.58
N LEU A 46 13.00 -3.49 43.54
CA LEU A 46 13.05 -4.94 43.68
C LEU A 46 14.34 -5.46 44.32
N ILE A 47 15.50 -4.85 44.02
CA ILE A 47 16.80 -5.26 44.61
C ILE A 47 16.91 -4.91 46.10
N GLN A 48 16.04 -4.04 46.63
CA GLN A 48 16.00 -3.67 48.05
C GLN A 48 15.04 -4.54 48.87
N GLN A 49 14.23 -5.39 48.24
CA GLN A 49 13.25 -6.21 48.95
C GLN A 49 13.91 -7.43 49.61
N ALA A 50 13.71 -7.58 50.92
CA ALA A 50 14.23 -8.71 51.71
C ALA A 50 13.19 -9.85 51.88
N HIS A 51 11.88 -9.54 51.84
CA HIS A 51 10.77 -10.45 52.11
C HIS A 51 10.30 -11.26 50.90
N ILE A 52 11.23 -11.77 50.08
CA ILE A 52 10.88 -12.58 48.91
C ILE A 52 10.92 -14.07 49.27
N HIS A 53 9.76 -14.72 49.24
CA HIS A 53 9.63 -16.15 49.59
C HIS A 53 9.47 -17.05 48.35
N GLY A 54 9.68 -18.36 48.55
CA GLY A 54 9.38 -19.37 47.53
C GLY A 54 7.91 -19.77 47.51
N GLY A 55 7.45 -20.41 46.43
CA GLY A 55 6.12 -21.06 46.34
C GLY A 55 5.10 -20.39 45.42
N ASN A 56 5.19 -19.07 45.19
CA ASN A 56 4.18 -18.31 44.44
C ASN A 56 4.43 -18.22 42.93
N GLY A 57 5.26 -19.10 42.36
CA GLY A 57 5.63 -19.04 40.94
C GLY A 57 6.54 -17.86 40.57
N TYR A 58 6.48 -16.72 41.26
CA TYR A 58 7.36 -15.53 41.10
C TYR A 58 8.28 -15.31 42.30
N GLY A 59 8.82 -16.40 42.85
CA GLY A 59 9.71 -16.33 44.03
C GLY A 59 11.16 -15.97 43.71
N ARG A 60 12.03 -16.14 44.72
CA ARG A 60 13.47 -15.80 44.74
C ARG A 60 14.24 -16.09 43.44
N ASN A 61 14.13 -17.32 42.90
CA ASN A 61 14.85 -17.71 41.67
C ASN A 61 14.44 -16.84 40.47
N ASN A 62 13.16 -16.54 40.34
CA ASN A 62 12.64 -15.72 39.24
C ASN A 62 13.02 -14.25 39.42
N THR A 63 13.06 -13.75 40.65
CA THR A 63 13.60 -12.43 40.98
C THR A 63 15.06 -12.31 40.57
N ILE A 64 15.92 -13.23 41.04
CA ILE A 64 17.36 -13.24 40.70
C ILE A 64 17.56 -13.35 39.20
N PHE A 65 16.82 -14.24 38.53
CA PHE A 65 16.89 -14.40 37.08
C PHE A 65 16.53 -13.10 36.34
N THR A 66 15.47 -12.43 36.75
CA THR A 66 14.98 -11.20 36.11
C THR A 66 15.91 -10.01 36.35
N LEU A 67 16.43 -9.85 37.58
CA LEU A 67 17.46 -8.87 37.89
C LEU A 67 18.75 -9.14 37.09
N SER A 68 19.13 -10.40 36.93
CA SER A 68 20.30 -10.80 36.13
C SER A 68 20.12 -10.47 34.66
N LEU A 69 18.92 -10.68 34.10
CA LEU A 69 18.60 -10.29 32.72
C LEU A 69 18.68 -8.77 32.51
N ALA A 70 18.26 -7.98 33.50
CA ALA A 70 18.39 -6.52 33.43
C ALA A 70 19.86 -6.05 33.48
N ASN A 71 20.70 -6.73 34.27
CA ASN A 71 22.15 -6.49 34.27
C ASN A 71 22.78 -6.87 32.93
N TYR A 72 22.39 -8.03 32.37
CA TYR A 72 22.87 -8.48 31.06
C TYR A 72 22.52 -7.49 29.94
N GLN A 73 21.26 -7.04 29.86
CA GLN A 73 20.85 -6.03 28.87
C GLN A 73 21.57 -4.68 29.06
N SER A 74 22.00 -4.38 30.29
CA SER A 74 22.66 -3.12 30.61
C SER A 74 24.20 -3.17 30.47
N ASP A 75 24.72 -4.20 29.79
CA ASP A 75 26.15 -4.44 29.57
C ASP A 75 26.98 -4.56 30.86
N VAL A 76 26.40 -5.11 31.93
CA VAL A 76 27.14 -5.46 33.17
C VAL A 76 27.88 -6.78 32.94
N SER A 77 29.12 -6.90 33.42
CA SER A 77 29.87 -8.16 33.30
C SER A 77 29.26 -9.27 34.16
N LEU A 78 29.46 -10.52 33.74
CA LEU A 78 28.98 -11.71 34.47
C LEU A 78 29.46 -11.71 35.92
N ASP A 79 30.76 -11.46 36.14
CA ASP A 79 31.36 -11.43 37.48
C ASP A 79 30.72 -10.36 38.37
N SER A 80 30.55 -9.14 37.84
CA SER A 80 29.89 -8.06 38.59
C SER A 80 28.41 -8.37 38.88
N CYS A 81 27.74 -9.10 38.00
CA CYS A 81 26.38 -9.56 38.22
C CYS A 81 26.31 -10.65 39.30
N LEU A 82 27.25 -11.59 39.32
CA LEU A 82 27.35 -12.62 40.35
C LEU A 82 27.54 -11.99 41.73
N ASP A 83 28.48 -11.04 41.86
CA ASP A 83 28.72 -10.32 43.12
C ASP A 83 27.46 -9.58 43.61
N LYS A 84 26.75 -8.90 42.70
CA LYS A 84 25.50 -8.19 43.03
C LYS A 84 24.39 -9.14 43.46
N MET A 85 24.24 -10.28 42.78
CA MET A 85 23.20 -11.25 43.10
C MET A 85 23.52 -12.02 44.38
N ASP A 86 24.80 -12.22 44.70
CA ASP A 86 25.24 -12.81 45.97
C ASP A 86 24.96 -11.88 47.16
N GLN A 87 25.26 -10.58 47.00
CA GLN A 87 24.88 -9.55 47.98
C GLN A 87 23.36 -9.49 48.17
N PHE A 88 22.60 -9.46 47.07
CA PHE A 88 21.13 -9.49 47.13
C PHE A 88 20.62 -10.76 47.83
N ASN A 89 21.15 -11.94 47.48
CA ASN A 89 20.74 -13.21 48.09
C ASN A 89 21.03 -13.24 49.59
N SER A 90 22.14 -12.63 50.03
CA SER A 90 22.49 -12.49 51.45
C SER A 90 21.56 -11.55 52.22
N MET A 91 20.89 -10.62 51.54
CA MET A 91 19.89 -9.73 52.15
C MET A 91 18.51 -10.38 52.31
N LEU A 92 18.23 -11.49 51.61
CA LEU A 92 16.95 -12.18 51.70
C LEU A 92 16.79 -12.87 53.06
N GLU A 93 15.57 -12.84 53.62
CA GLU A 93 15.26 -13.55 54.88
C GLU A 93 15.48 -15.06 54.77
N VAL A 94 15.24 -15.61 53.57
CA VAL A 94 15.48 -17.01 53.26
C VAL A 94 16.38 -17.06 52.02
N PRO A 95 17.72 -17.12 52.18
CA PRO A 95 18.63 -17.17 51.05
C PRO A 95 18.49 -18.46 50.25
N LEU A 96 18.86 -18.40 48.98
CA LEU A 96 19.06 -19.56 48.11
C LEU A 96 20.48 -20.10 48.28
N LYS A 97 20.68 -21.35 47.86
CA LYS A 97 22.04 -21.93 47.82
C LYS A 97 22.85 -21.20 46.76
N ASN A 98 24.12 -20.89 47.05
CA ASN A 98 25.00 -20.18 46.12
C ASN A 98 25.10 -20.87 44.75
N SER A 99 25.11 -22.21 44.72
CA SER A 99 25.10 -22.97 43.46
C SER A 99 23.82 -22.80 42.64
N GLU A 100 22.69 -22.48 43.25
CA GLU A 100 21.43 -22.15 42.56
C GLU A 100 21.45 -20.71 42.02
N VAL A 101 22.05 -19.78 42.78
CA VAL A 101 22.27 -18.39 42.34
C VAL A 101 23.18 -18.38 41.10
N GLU A 102 24.35 -19.03 41.16
CA GLU A 102 25.29 -19.11 40.05
C GLU A 102 24.65 -19.71 38.79
N LYS A 103 23.92 -20.83 38.93
CA LYS A 103 23.19 -21.44 37.81
C LYS A 103 22.18 -20.49 37.18
N THR A 104 21.47 -19.73 38.01
CA THR A 104 20.42 -18.79 37.56
C THR A 104 21.05 -17.61 36.82
N VAL A 105 22.11 -17.02 37.35
CA VAL A 105 22.86 -15.93 36.71
C VAL A 105 23.48 -16.40 35.38
N ASN A 106 24.15 -17.56 35.38
CA ASN A 106 24.71 -18.14 34.15
C ASN A 106 23.64 -18.41 33.08
N SER A 107 22.44 -18.84 33.48
CA SER A 107 21.30 -19.02 32.57
C SER A 107 20.86 -17.69 31.94
N ALA A 108 20.82 -16.61 32.72
CA ALA A 108 20.49 -15.27 32.21
C ALA A 108 21.52 -14.77 31.19
N TYR A 109 22.81 -15.04 31.42
CA TYR A 109 23.93 -14.66 30.56
C TYR A 109 24.21 -15.62 29.40
N SER A 110 23.40 -16.68 29.23
CA SER A 110 23.54 -17.64 28.13
C SER A 110 23.33 -17.05 26.73
N GLY A 111 22.88 -15.79 26.62
CA GLY A 111 22.56 -15.12 25.35
C GLY A 111 21.22 -15.55 24.74
N LYS A 112 20.53 -16.54 25.33
CA LYS A 112 19.19 -16.97 24.90
C LYS A 112 18.13 -15.89 25.12
N TYR A 113 18.32 -15.03 26.12
CA TYR A 113 17.37 -14.02 26.54
C TYR A 113 17.94 -12.62 26.26
N LYS A 114 17.09 -11.69 25.80
CA LYS A 114 17.53 -10.34 25.39
C LYS A 114 17.48 -9.31 26.53
N GLY A 115 16.79 -9.61 27.63
CA GLY A 115 16.52 -8.69 28.73
C GLY A 115 15.30 -9.11 29.53
N ALA A 116 15.02 -8.42 30.64
CA ALA A 116 13.88 -8.74 31.50
C ALA A 116 12.56 -8.39 30.78
N SER A 117 11.60 -9.32 30.78
CA SER A 117 10.30 -9.11 30.12
C SER A 117 9.39 -8.24 30.97
N GLN A 118 8.65 -7.32 30.31
CA GLN A 118 7.75 -6.39 31.00
C GLN A 118 6.65 -7.10 31.81
N GLU A 119 6.13 -8.22 31.28
CA GLU A 119 5.12 -9.02 31.97
C GLU A 119 5.68 -9.60 33.27
N HIS A 120 6.91 -10.12 33.23
CA HIS A 120 7.53 -10.74 34.40
C HIS A 120 7.97 -9.70 35.44
N ILE A 121 8.48 -8.55 34.99
CA ILE A 121 8.74 -7.40 35.87
C ILE A 121 7.45 -6.97 36.57
N LYS A 122 6.36 -6.80 35.82
CA LYS A 122 5.06 -6.40 36.37
C LYS A 122 4.57 -7.36 37.43
N GLN A 123 4.62 -8.67 37.17
CA GLN A 123 4.19 -9.70 38.12
C GLN A 123 5.05 -9.72 39.39
N LEU A 124 6.38 -9.59 39.26
CA LEU A 124 7.28 -9.50 40.42
C LEU A 124 7.01 -8.26 41.26
N MET A 125 6.83 -7.10 40.61
CA MET A 125 6.51 -5.86 41.29
C MET A 125 5.14 -5.95 42.00
N GLU A 126 4.11 -6.47 41.35
CA GLU A 126 2.78 -6.66 41.97
C GLU A 126 2.78 -7.68 43.11
N THR A 127 3.69 -8.66 43.10
CA THR A 127 3.77 -9.70 44.14
C THR A 127 4.53 -9.22 45.37
N TRP A 128 5.62 -8.46 45.18
CA TRP A 128 6.57 -8.16 46.27
C TRP A 128 6.62 -6.68 46.66
N CYS A 129 6.09 -5.78 45.83
CA CYS A 129 6.03 -4.35 46.10
C CYS A 129 4.56 -3.92 46.29
N ASP A 130 4.27 -3.10 47.30
CA ASP A 130 2.90 -2.73 47.70
C ASP A 130 2.15 -1.82 46.71
N HIS A 131 2.77 -1.47 45.58
CA HIS A 131 2.24 -0.50 44.63
C HIS A 131 2.09 -1.10 43.22
N GLN A 132 1.01 -0.70 42.55
CA GLN A 132 0.73 -1.10 41.18
C GLN A 132 1.76 -0.51 40.21
N TYR A 133 2.69 -1.34 39.74
CA TYR A 133 3.73 -0.92 38.80
C TYR A 133 3.12 -0.55 37.44
N LYS A 134 3.12 0.75 37.13
CA LYS A 134 2.71 1.26 35.82
C LYS A 134 3.90 1.23 34.88
N THR A 135 3.88 0.32 33.92
CA THR A 135 4.87 0.31 32.85
C THR A 135 4.64 1.53 31.95
N ASN A 136 5.64 2.43 31.87
CA ASN A 136 5.73 3.39 30.78
C ASN A 136 6.21 2.66 29.51
N GLY A 137 5.40 1.72 29.03
CA GLY A 137 5.66 1.09 27.75
C GLY A 137 5.57 2.15 26.66
N LEU A 138 6.67 2.37 25.94
CA LEU A 138 6.59 2.92 24.58
C LEU A 138 5.55 2.07 23.86
N ALA A 139 4.37 2.63 23.63
CA ALA A 139 3.30 1.96 22.91
C ALA A 139 3.86 1.63 21.53
N ASN A 140 4.37 0.41 21.36
CA ASN A 140 4.85 -0.07 20.07
C ASN A 140 3.71 0.17 19.10
N TRP A 141 3.92 1.06 18.14
CA TRP A 141 2.89 1.44 17.18
C TRP A 141 2.63 0.24 16.28
N TYR A 142 1.77 -0.66 16.74
CA TYR A 142 1.45 -1.86 16.01
C TYR A 142 0.38 -1.52 14.99
N LYS A 143 0.79 -1.49 13.72
CA LYS A 143 -0.15 -1.29 12.62
C LYS A 143 -0.99 -2.55 12.44
N HIS A 144 -2.13 -2.62 13.14
CA HIS A 144 -3.09 -3.70 12.97
C HIS A 144 -3.55 -3.78 11.51
N LYS A 145 -3.68 -5.01 11.01
CA LYS A 145 -4.17 -5.29 9.66
C LYS A 145 -5.62 -4.82 9.54
N LYS A 146 -5.89 -3.87 8.63
CA LYS A 146 -7.25 -3.41 8.33
C LYS A 146 -8.15 -4.58 7.91
N ALA A 147 -9.40 -4.59 8.41
CA ALA A 147 -10.40 -5.58 8.02
C ALA A 147 -10.65 -5.52 6.50
N ARG A 148 -11.04 -6.64 5.88
CA ARG A 148 -11.24 -6.71 4.40
C ARG A 148 -12.24 -5.65 3.91
N LYS A 149 -13.29 -5.38 4.70
CA LYS A 149 -14.37 -4.42 4.38
C LYS A 149 -13.88 -2.97 4.32
N ASP A 150 -12.87 -2.61 5.10
CA ASP A 150 -12.37 -1.22 5.21
C ASP A 150 -11.20 -0.91 4.26
N ARG A 151 -10.75 -1.90 3.49
CA ARG A 151 -9.65 -1.72 2.52
C ARG A 151 -10.18 -0.98 1.31
N LYS A 152 -9.87 0.32 1.23
CA LYS A 152 -10.09 1.13 0.03
C LYS A 152 -8.82 1.15 -0.83
N ASN A 153 -8.98 0.98 -2.14
CA ASN A 153 -7.91 1.12 -3.11
C ASN A 153 -7.85 2.60 -3.54
N LEU A 154 -7.07 3.41 -2.83
CA LEU A 154 -7.04 4.87 -3.02
C LEU A 154 -6.61 5.28 -4.44
N HIS A 155 -5.75 4.48 -5.06
CA HIS A 155 -5.23 4.74 -6.41
C HIS A 155 -6.18 4.36 -7.55
N ALA A 156 -7.44 3.97 -7.26
CA ALA A 156 -8.37 3.59 -8.32
C ALA A 156 -8.74 4.77 -9.22
N TYR A 157 -8.92 5.95 -8.63
CA TYR A 157 -9.29 7.18 -9.34
C TYR A 157 -8.17 7.70 -10.24
N GLU A 158 -6.93 7.73 -9.73
CA GLU A 158 -5.75 8.14 -10.51
C GLU A 158 -5.58 7.26 -11.75
N ARG A 159 -5.64 5.94 -11.56
CA ARG A 159 -5.55 4.98 -12.66
C ARG A 159 -6.71 5.08 -13.65
N GLU A 160 -7.92 5.38 -13.20
CA GLU A 160 -9.06 5.61 -14.09
C GLU A 160 -8.78 6.80 -15.03
N ASN A 161 -8.27 7.90 -14.50
CA ASN A 161 -7.94 9.09 -15.30
C ASN A 161 -6.81 8.81 -16.29
N ASP A 162 -5.78 8.07 -15.89
CA ASP A 162 -4.68 7.68 -16.78
C ASP A 162 -5.19 6.81 -17.95
N ILE A 163 -6.09 5.87 -17.67
CA ILE A 163 -6.70 5.02 -18.71
C ILE A 163 -7.58 5.86 -19.63
N ILE A 164 -8.38 6.80 -19.11
CA ILE A 164 -9.20 7.69 -19.94
C ILE A 164 -8.32 8.51 -20.87
N ARG A 165 -7.24 9.11 -20.35
CA ARG A 165 -6.29 9.90 -21.14
C ARG A 165 -5.63 9.06 -22.24
N TYR A 166 -5.27 7.82 -21.92
CA TYR A 166 -4.74 6.89 -22.90
C TYR A 166 -5.75 6.56 -24.00
N ILE A 167 -7.02 6.31 -23.65
CA ILE A 167 -8.10 6.04 -24.61
C ILE A 167 -8.27 7.24 -25.54
N ASP A 168 -8.31 8.46 -25.01
CA ASP A 168 -8.48 9.68 -25.81
C ASP A 168 -7.32 9.90 -26.81
N THR A 169 -6.10 9.48 -26.45
CA THR A 169 -4.91 9.66 -27.30
C THR A 169 -4.80 8.58 -28.38
N ASN A 170 -5.21 7.34 -28.08
CA ASN A 170 -5.00 6.18 -28.94
C ASN A 170 -6.29 5.70 -29.62
N VAL A 171 -7.32 6.54 -29.65
CA VAL A 171 -8.62 6.20 -30.22
C VAL A 171 -8.54 6.06 -31.75
N HIS A 172 -8.99 4.93 -32.26
CA HIS A 172 -9.21 4.72 -33.70
C HIS A 172 -10.64 4.24 -33.92
N ASN A 173 -11.39 4.92 -34.79
CA ASN A 173 -12.82 4.64 -35.02
C ASN A 173 -13.67 4.64 -33.73
N GLY A 174 -13.35 5.55 -32.80
CA GLY A 174 -14.06 5.71 -31.52
C GLY A 174 -13.70 4.70 -30.43
N VAL A 175 -12.82 3.73 -30.71
CA VAL A 175 -12.48 2.61 -29.83
C VAL A 175 -10.97 2.34 -29.80
N VAL A 176 -10.46 1.78 -28.71
CA VAL A 176 -9.10 1.23 -28.63
C VAL A 176 -9.15 -0.29 -28.64
N GLU A 177 -8.49 -0.93 -29.60
CA GLU A 177 -8.36 -2.39 -29.69
C GLU A 177 -7.01 -2.83 -29.10
N LYS A 178 -7.00 -3.30 -27.85
CA LYS A 178 -5.77 -3.80 -27.19
C LYS A 178 -6.09 -4.88 -26.18
N SER A 179 -5.20 -5.85 -26.01
CA SER A 179 -5.39 -6.89 -24.99
C SER A 179 -5.24 -6.30 -23.58
N LEU A 180 -6.02 -6.82 -22.62
CA LEU A 180 -5.91 -6.38 -21.22
C LEU A 180 -4.53 -6.63 -20.60
N ARG A 181 -3.78 -7.64 -21.09
CA ARG A 181 -2.40 -7.90 -20.66
C ARG A 181 -1.47 -6.79 -21.14
N SER A 182 -1.49 -6.51 -22.44
CA SER A 182 -0.65 -5.45 -23.01
C SER A 182 -0.95 -4.08 -22.42
N LEU A 183 -2.23 -3.80 -22.11
CA LEU A 183 -2.61 -2.57 -21.42
C LEU A 183 -2.06 -2.53 -19.98
N ALA A 184 -2.09 -3.65 -19.26
CA ALA A 184 -1.55 -3.74 -17.91
C ALA A 184 -0.02 -3.52 -17.89
N ASP A 185 0.69 -4.06 -18.88
CA ASP A 185 2.14 -3.89 -19.04
C ASP A 185 2.51 -2.43 -19.33
N GLU A 186 1.73 -1.74 -20.18
CA GLU A 186 1.95 -0.33 -20.53
C GLU A 186 1.77 0.63 -19.35
N PHE A 187 0.79 0.35 -18.48
CA PHE A 187 0.60 1.11 -17.23
C PHE A 187 1.49 0.60 -16.08
N ASN A 188 2.31 -0.43 -16.30
CA ASN A 188 3.12 -1.10 -15.28
C ASN A 188 2.29 -1.50 -14.03
N ILE A 189 1.10 -2.05 -14.25
CA ILE A 189 0.19 -2.52 -13.19
C ILE A 189 -0.15 -4.00 -13.35
N SER A 190 -0.56 -4.65 -12.26
CA SER A 190 -1.09 -6.01 -12.36
C SER A 190 -2.42 -6.04 -13.13
N ILE A 191 -2.65 -7.11 -13.90
CA ILE A 191 -3.91 -7.32 -14.62
C ILE A 191 -5.14 -7.30 -13.69
N THR A 192 -4.96 -7.74 -12.44
CA THR A 192 -6.02 -7.73 -11.42
C THR A 192 -6.34 -6.32 -10.97
N ALA A 193 -5.33 -5.46 -10.80
CA ALA A 193 -5.55 -4.05 -10.49
C ALA A 193 -6.29 -3.35 -11.63
N LEU A 194 -5.88 -3.57 -12.88
CA LEU A 194 -6.57 -3.05 -14.06
C LEU A 194 -8.03 -3.50 -14.11
N LYS A 195 -8.30 -4.80 -13.96
CA LYS A 195 -9.67 -5.33 -13.94
C LYS A 195 -10.52 -4.71 -12.82
N ASN A 196 -9.94 -4.46 -11.66
CA ASN A 196 -10.65 -3.83 -10.55
C ASN A 196 -11.02 -2.37 -10.87
N VAL A 197 -10.10 -1.60 -11.47
CA VAL A 197 -10.36 -0.23 -11.93
C VAL A 197 -11.48 -0.24 -12.99
N LEU A 198 -11.39 -1.12 -13.99
CA LEU A 198 -12.40 -1.22 -15.04
C LEU A 198 -13.78 -1.65 -14.52
N LYS A 199 -13.84 -2.49 -13.48
CA LYS A 199 -15.11 -2.87 -12.81
C LYS A 199 -15.71 -1.75 -11.95
N GLN A 200 -14.86 -0.93 -11.35
CA GLN A 200 -15.28 0.19 -10.50
C GLN A 200 -15.64 1.44 -11.31
N SER A 201 -15.05 1.61 -12.49
CA SER A 201 -15.30 2.74 -13.37
C SER A 201 -16.70 2.68 -13.97
N ASN A 202 -17.43 3.79 -13.89
CA ASN A 202 -18.68 3.97 -14.63
C ASN A 202 -18.45 4.56 -16.03
N LYS A 203 -17.27 5.15 -16.27
CA LYS A 203 -16.94 5.92 -17.48
C LYS A 203 -16.36 5.05 -18.60
N ILE A 204 -15.56 4.07 -18.24
CA ILE A 204 -14.87 3.19 -19.17
C ILE A 204 -15.75 1.98 -19.45
N LYS A 205 -15.93 1.63 -20.72
CA LYS A 205 -16.65 0.43 -21.14
C LYS A 205 -15.70 -0.49 -21.90
N VAL A 206 -15.85 -1.78 -21.65
CA VAL A 206 -15.05 -2.84 -22.28
C VAL A 206 -16.00 -3.82 -22.93
N LYS A 207 -15.76 -4.11 -24.21
CA LYS A 207 -16.49 -5.10 -24.98
C LYS A 207 -15.51 -6.08 -25.61
N ILE A 208 -15.85 -7.36 -25.59
CA ILE A 208 -15.10 -8.38 -26.31
C ILE A 208 -15.87 -8.70 -27.59
N VAL A 209 -15.21 -8.58 -28.74
CA VAL A 209 -15.80 -8.85 -30.06
C VAL A 209 -15.11 -10.06 -30.67
N GLY A 210 -15.90 -11.01 -31.18
CA GLY A 210 -15.41 -12.25 -31.77
C GLY A 210 -15.42 -13.44 -30.81
N LYS A 211 -14.93 -14.60 -31.28
CA LYS A 211 -14.91 -15.86 -30.53
C LYS A 211 -13.50 -16.48 -30.54
N GLY A 212 -13.12 -17.11 -29.44
CA GLY A 212 -11.85 -17.85 -29.31
C GLY A 212 -10.60 -16.96 -29.45
N ARG A 213 -9.57 -17.48 -30.12
CA ARG A 213 -8.25 -16.84 -30.26
C ARG A 213 -8.25 -15.49 -30.99
N TYR A 214 -9.26 -15.24 -31.80
CA TYR A 214 -9.40 -13.98 -32.57
C TYR A 214 -10.26 -12.93 -31.87
N SER A 215 -10.64 -13.20 -30.61
CA SER A 215 -11.40 -12.21 -29.85
C SER A 215 -10.57 -10.96 -29.62
N LYS A 216 -11.18 -9.81 -29.90
CA LYS A 216 -10.58 -8.49 -29.71
C LYS A 216 -11.24 -7.81 -28.52
N THR A 217 -10.41 -7.24 -27.65
CA THR A 217 -10.91 -6.41 -26.54
C THR A 217 -10.96 -4.96 -27.02
N GLN A 218 -12.15 -4.40 -26.99
CA GLN A 218 -12.46 -3.03 -27.35
C GLN A 218 -12.71 -2.24 -26.07
N ILE A 219 -11.95 -1.16 -25.88
CA ILE A 219 -12.06 -0.27 -24.73
C ILE A 219 -12.41 1.12 -25.25
N TYR A 220 -13.42 1.76 -24.65
CA TYR A 220 -13.91 3.05 -25.11
C TYR A 220 -14.59 3.83 -23.98
N THR A 221 -14.76 5.14 -24.20
CA THR A 221 -15.61 6.01 -23.38
C THR A 221 -16.80 6.48 -24.22
N LEU A 222 -17.85 6.98 -23.57
CA LEU A 222 -18.98 7.57 -24.30
C LEU A 222 -18.53 8.79 -25.13
N GLN A 223 -17.57 9.56 -24.59
CA GLN A 223 -17.06 10.77 -25.25
C GLN A 223 -16.33 10.42 -26.55
N THR A 224 -15.49 9.38 -26.57
CA THR A 224 -14.77 8.98 -27.80
C THR A 224 -15.71 8.48 -28.88
N LEU A 225 -16.76 7.77 -28.51
CA LEU A 225 -17.79 7.32 -29.47
C LEU A 225 -18.57 8.50 -30.07
N VAL A 226 -18.99 9.46 -29.23
CA VAL A 226 -19.71 10.64 -29.71
C VAL A 226 -18.85 11.47 -30.66
N LYS A 227 -17.58 11.71 -30.31
CA LYS A 227 -16.61 12.39 -31.18
C LYS A 227 -16.46 11.68 -32.53
N HIS A 228 -16.37 10.34 -32.52
CA HIS A 228 -16.27 9.58 -33.75
C HIS A 228 -17.51 9.75 -34.66
N VAL A 229 -18.71 9.68 -34.10
CA VAL A 229 -19.96 9.87 -34.86
C VAL A 229 -20.07 11.30 -35.42
N GLN A 230 -19.63 12.31 -34.66
CA GLN A 230 -19.60 13.69 -35.13
C GLN A 230 -18.66 13.85 -36.33
N ASN A 231 -17.43 13.34 -36.22
CA ASN A 231 -16.44 13.39 -37.31
C ASN A 231 -16.96 12.70 -38.59
N LEU A 232 -17.66 11.56 -38.47
CA LEU A 232 -18.27 10.89 -39.64
C LEU A 232 -19.31 11.76 -40.35
N LYS A 233 -20.13 12.52 -39.59
CA LYS A 233 -21.12 13.44 -40.16
C LYS A 233 -20.47 14.64 -40.83
N GLU A 234 -19.42 15.19 -40.23
CA GLU A 234 -18.69 16.32 -40.82
C GLU A 234 -18.02 15.92 -42.15
N MET A 235 -17.38 14.76 -42.18
CA MET A 235 -16.79 14.19 -43.40
C MET A 235 -17.83 13.97 -44.49
N SER A 236 -19.01 13.44 -44.17
CA SER A 236 -20.07 13.25 -45.16
C SER A 236 -20.60 14.58 -45.70
N ILE A 237 -20.77 15.60 -44.86
CA ILE A 237 -21.18 16.94 -45.27
C ILE A 237 -20.12 17.58 -46.19
N LEU A 238 -18.83 17.45 -45.87
CA LEU A 238 -17.75 17.97 -46.70
C LEU A 238 -17.74 17.30 -48.08
N LEU A 239 -17.84 15.97 -48.13
CA LEU A 239 -17.86 15.21 -49.38
C LEU A 239 -19.06 15.60 -50.26
N ILE A 240 -20.25 15.81 -49.66
CA ILE A 240 -21.42 16.31 -50.40
C ILE A 240 -21.17 17.71 -50.97
N LYS A 241 -20.54 18.61 -50.20
CA LYS A 241 -20.20 19.95 -50.69
C LYS A 241 -19.20 19.91 -51.85
N GLU A 242 -18.21 19.03 -51.81
CA GLU A 242 -17.25 18.83 -52.90
C GLU A 242 -17.93 18.29 -54.16
N ILE A 243 -18.83 17.30 -54.01
CA ILE A 243 -19.62 16.79 -55.13
C ILE A 243 -20.47 17.90 -55.75
N ASN A 244 -21.13 18.72 -54.94
CA ASN A 244 -21.93 19.85 -55.46
C ASN A 244 -21.07 20.88 -56.19
N LYS A 245 -19.88 21.20 -55.69
CA LYS A 245 -18.93 22.08 -56.41
C LYS A 245 -18.53 21.50 -57.76
N ILE A 246 -18.25 20.20 -57.82
CA ILE A 246 -17.94 19.52 -59.08
C ILE A 246 -19.15 19.58 -60.01
N PHE A 247 -20.36 19.36 -59.49
CA PHE A 247 -21.60 19.43 -60.26
C PHE A 247 -21.84 20.83 -60.87
N ASP A 248 -21.51 21.89 -60.15
CA ASP A 248 -21.62 23.26 -60.63
C ASP A 248 -20.65 23.56 -61.78
N LEU A 249 -19.48 22.92 -61.81
CA LEU A 249 -18.45 23.07 -62.85
C LEU A 249 -18.74 22.25 -64.13
N VAL A 250 -19.69 21.32 -64.09
CA VAL A 250 -20.06 20.48 -65.23
C VAL A 250 -21.02 21.25 -66.15
N PRO A 251 -20.70 21.39 -67.46
CA PRO A 251 -21.59 22.01 -68.45
C PRO A 251 -22.97 21.35 -68.48
N ASP A 252 -24.02 22.14 -68.72
CA ASP A 252 -25.43 21.71 -68.60
C ASP A 252 -25.77 20.47 -69.44
N GLU A 253 -25.09 20.28 -70.57
CA GLU A 253 -25.25 19.12 -71.46
C GLU A 253 -24.92 17.77 -70.76
N TYR A 254 -23.94 17.76 -69.85
CA TYR A 254 -23.50 16.55 -69.15
C TYR A 254 -24.22 16.33 -67.81
N ARG A 255 -24.94 17.34 -67.29
CA ARG A 255 -25.66 17.25 -66.00
C ARG A 255 -26.74 16.18 -65.99
N LYS A 256 -27.41 15.95 -67.13
CA LYS A 256 -28.44 14.91 -67.28
C LYS A 256 -27.85 13.50 -67.22
N ILE A 257 -26.66 13.32 -67.79
CA ILE A 257 -25.93 12.05 -67.78
C ILE A 257 -25.40 11.77 -66.37
N PHE A 258 -24.82 12.78 -65.72
CA PHE A 258 -24.33 12.66 -64.34
C PHE A 258 -25.44 12.32 -63.33
N LYS A 259 -26.62 12.95 -63.44
CA LYS A 259 -27.79 12.60 -62.59
C LYS A 259 -28.21 11.14 -62.74
N ASN A 260 -28.28 10.65 -63.98
CA ASN A 260 -28.63 9.25 -64.24
C ASN A 260 -27.59 8.27 -63.67
N ILE A 261 -26.28 8.61 -63.74
CA ILE A 261 -25.21 7.77 -63.19
C ILE A 261 -25.28 7.71 -61.66
N ILE A 262 -25.54 8.84 -60.99
CA ILE A 262 -25.68 8.89 -59.52
C ILE A 262 -26.90 8.08 -59.07
N GLU A 263 -28.07 8.25 -59.70
CA GLU A 263 -29.28 7.50 -59.38
C GLU A 263 -29.15 5.98 -59.64
N SER A 264 -28.36 5.59 -60.63
CA SER A 264 -28.06 4.18 -60.93
C SER A 264 -27.18 3.53 -59.85
N ASN A 265 -26.23 4.29 -59.29
CA ASN A 265 -25.34 3.82 -58.24
C ASN A 265 -26.01 3.78 -56.85
N ASP A 266 -26.93 4.69 -56.54
CA ASP A 266 -27.66 4.65 -55.26
C ASP A 266 -28.53 3.39 -55.15
N LYS A 267 -29.17 2.98 -56.26
CA LYS A 267 -29.95 1.73 -56.31
C LYS A 267 -29.07 0.48 -56.13
N SER A 268 -27.84 0.48 -56.64
CA SER A 268 -26.93 -0.67 -56.49
C SER A 268 -26.35 -0.79 -55.07
N MET A 269 -26.14 0.34 -54.37
CA MET A 269 -25.72 0.37 -52.97
C MET A 269 -26.83 -0.08 -52.00
N GLU A 270 -28.09 0.27 -52.23
CA GLU A 270 -29.22 -0.23 -51.44
C GLU A 270 -29.39 -1.76 -51.56
N ILE A 271 -29.22 -2.30 -52.77
CA ILE A 271 -29.29 -3.76 -53.00
C ILE A 271 -28.18 -4.49 -52.24
N ASN A 272 -26.95 -3.96 -52.21
CA ASN A 272 -25.84 -4.57 -51.49
C ASN A 272 -25.98 -4.51 -49.96
N LYS A 273 -26.51 -3.41 -49.41
CA LYS A 273 -26.83 -3.32 -47.97
C LYS A 273 -27.87 -4.36 -47.55
N ASN A 274 -28.93 -4.53 -48.33
CA ASN A 274 -29.98 -5.51 -48.04
C ASN A 274 -29.47 -6.96 -48.15
N LYS A 275 -28.48 -7.23 -49.00
CA LYS A 275 -27.83 -8.54 -49.11
C LYS A 275 -26.97 -8.88 -47.89
N GLN A 276 -26.23 -7.90 -47.35
CA GLN A 276 -25.43 -8.09 -46.14
C GLN A 276 -26.27 -8.29 -44.88
N VAL A 277 -27.42 -7.63 -44.77
CA VAL A 277 -28.35 -7.82 -43.63
C VAL A 277 -28.99 -9.21 -43.65
N ARG A 278 -29.30 -9.78 -44.82
CA ARG A 278 -29.85 -11.15 -44.95
C ARG A 278 -28.84 -12.27 -44.64
N LEU A 279 -27.54 -12.00 -44.67
CA LEU A 279 -26.48 -12.97 -44.33
C LEU A 279 -26.16 -13.01 -42.83
N LEU A 280 -26.78 -12.14 -42.03
CA LEU A 280 -26.54 -11.98 -40.59
C LEU A 280 -27.74 -12.37 -39.71
N ILE A 281 -28.81 -12.91 -40.32
CA ILE A 281 -29.98 -13.53 -39.66
C ILE A 281 -29.89 -15.03 -39.91
#